data_AF-B7KUD9-F1
#
_entry.id   AF-B7KUD9-F1
#
_cell.length_a   1.000
_cell.length_b   1.000
_cell.length_c   1.000
_cell.angle_alpha   90.00
_cell.angle_beta   90.00
_cell.angle_gamma   90.00
#
_symmetry.space_group_name_H-M   'P 1'
#
loop_
_entity.id
_entity.type
_entity.pdbx_description
1 polymer ?
#
loop_
_entity_poly.entity_id
_entity_poly.type
_entity_poly.pdbx_seq_one_letter_code
_entity_poly.pdbx_strand_id
1 'polypeptide(L)'
;MADDRLNADADENVSRAFKTAVFARSARKARIRDSELCEALREVMAGQADDLGGGVFKKRLNKNMHRSMILAKGGRYWIYEYLFAKKDRDNIDDDELRDFKLLAKGYASLAKEQIDKLVSDKDLLEICDGDKA
;
A
#
# COMPACT_ATOMS: atom_id res chain seq x y z
N MET A 1 -39.50 -25.74 -2.00
CA MET A 1 -39.87 -24.32 -2.23
C MET A 1 -39.14 -23.55 -1.16
N ALA A 2 -37.88 -23.19 -1.42
CA ALA A 2 -37.44 -21.90 -2.03
C ALA A 2 -37.72 -20.77 -1.03
N ASP A 3 -36.84 -19.85 -0.67
CA ASP A 3 -35.52 -19.36 -1.07
C ASP A 3 -35.12 -18.49 0.18
N ASP A 4 -33.89 -18.19 0.57
CA ASP A 4 -32.91 -17.42 -0.15
C ASP A 4 -31.68 -17.26 0.76
N ARG A 5 -30.53 -17.15 0.12
CA ARG A 5 -29.21 -16.97 0.71
C ARG A 5 -29.02 -15.51 1.19
N LEU A 6 -27.86 -15.29 1.79
CA LEU A 6 -27.16 -14.01 1.99
C LEU A 6 -27.40 -13.34 3.35
N ASN A 7 -26.48 -13.64 4.27
CA ASN A 7 -25.72 -12.55 4.87
C ASN A 7 -24.34 -13.09 5.25
N ALA A 8 -23.44 -13.09 4.27
CA ALA A 8 -22.02 -13.38 4.43
C ALA A 8 -21.21 -12.20 3.92
N ASP A 9 -21.57 -10.96 4.28
CA ASP A 9 -20.85 -9.76 3.86
C ASP A 9 -20.83 -8.69 4.97
N ALA A 10 -20.68 -9.12 6.23
CA ALA A 10 -20.21 -8.23 7.29
C ALA A 10 -18.68 -8.26 7.35
N ASP A 11 -18.01 -8.01 6.22
CA ASP A 11 -16.61 -7.61 6.20
C ASP A 11 -16.61 -6.08 6.08
N GLU A 12 -16.68 -5.41 7.24
CA GLU A 12 -16.47 -3.96 7.34
C GLU A 12 -15.06 -3.63 6.85
N ASN A 13 -14.88 -3.51 5.52
CA ASN A 13 -13.83 -2.77 4.81
C ASN A 13 -12.49 -2.65 5.56
N VAL A 14 -11.89 -3.77 5.95
CA VAL A 14 -10.51 -3.74 6.47
C VAL A 14 -9.60 -3.56 5.26
N SER A 15 -9.26 -2.30 5.00
CA SER A 15 -8.23 -1.95 4.03
C SER A 15 -6.93 -2.72 4.33
N ARG A 16 -6.61 -3.71 3.50
CA ARG A 16 -5.42 -4.54 3.67
C ARG A 16 -4.17 -3.79 3.23
N ALA A 17 -3.10 -3.92 4.01
CA ALA A 17 -1.85 -3.19 3.80
C ALA A 17 -0.69 -4.12 3.47
N PHE A 18 -0.01 -3.83 2.37
CA PHE A 18 1.08 -4.61 1.83
C PHE A 18 2.31 -3.75 1.55
N LYS A 19 3.44 -4.42 1.42
CA LYS A 19 4.66 -3.88 0.79
C LYS A 19 5.16 -4.87 -0.25
N THR A 20 5.72 -4.38 -1.34
CA THR A 20 6.36 -5.27 -2.32
C THR A 20 7.64 -5.88 -1.74
N ALA A 21 8.08 -7.01 -2.29
CA ALA A 21 9.37 -7.61 -1.91
C ALA A 21 10.55 -6.64 -2.11
N VAL A 22 10.51 -5.82 -3.16
CA VAL A 22 11.51 -4.77 -3.43
C VAL A 22 11.48 -3.71 -2.33
N PHE A 23 10.30 -3.17 -2.02
CA PHE A 23 10.12 -2.19 -0.95
C PHE A 23 10.63 -2.74 0.39
N ALA A 24 10.29 -3.99 0.72
CA ALA A 24 10.71 -4.62 1.97
C ALA A 24 12.24 -4.66 2.12
N ARG A 25 12.97 -4.96 1.04
CA ARG A 25 14.45 -4.91 1.04
C ARG A 25 14.97 -3.49 1.27
N SER A 26 14.38 -2.49 0.62
CA SER A 26 14.75 -1.08 0.79
C SER A 26 14.44 -0.57 2.21
N ALA A 27 13.26 -0.87 2.74
CA ALA A 27 12.84 -0.51 4.09
C ALA A 27 13.75 -1.12 5.15
N ARG A 28 14.13 -2.40 4.99
CA ARG A 28 15.10 -3.07 5.87
C ARG A 28 16.45 -2.35 5.89
N LYS A 29 16.97 -1.94 4.72
CA LYS A 29 18.22 -1.17 4.62
C LYS A 29 18.09 0.20 5.30
N ALA A 30 16.94 0.85 5.15
CA ALA A 30 16.61 2.12 5.79
C ALA A 30 16.26 1.99 7.28
N ARG A 31 16.21 0.76 7.83
CA ARG A 31 15.78 0.43 9.21
C ARG A 31 14.36 0.90 9.56
N ILE A 32 13.48 0.96 8.56
CA ILE A 32 12.06 1.28 8.73
C ILE A 32 11.32 -0.02 9.08
N ARG A 33 10.62 -0.03 10.22
CA ARG A 33 9.91 -1.21 10.74
C ARG A 33 8.46 -1.21 10.26
N ASP A 34 7.84 -2.40 10.27
CA ASP A 34 6.44 -2.54 9.86
C ASP A 34 5.49 -1.76 10.77
N SER A 35 5.80 -1.61 12.06
CA SER A 35 5.06 -0.75 12.98
C SER A 35 5.03 0.72 12.52
N GLU A 36 6.16 1.26 12.04
CA GLU A 36 6.24 2.61 11.48
C GLU A 36 5.47 2.71 10.16
N LEU A 37 5.51 1.68 9.32
CA LEU A 37 4.73 1.64 8.07
C LEU A 37 3.22 1.61 8.34
N CYS A 38 2.77 0.86 9.35
CA CYS A 38 1.36 0.82 9.73
C CYS A 38 0.90 2.16 10.33
N GLU A 39 1.72 2.81 11.17
CA GLU A 39 1.42 4.16 11.66
C GLU A 39 1.34 5.17 10.50
N ALA A 40 2.35 5.18 9.62
CA ALA A 40 2.36 6.06 8.46
C ALA A 40 1.17 5.82 7.52
N LEU A 41 0.67 4.58 7.42
CA LEU A 41 -0.53 4.27 6.64
C LEU A 41 -1.79 4.90 7.25
N ARG A 42 -1.96 4.82 8.58
CA ARG A 42 -3.07 5.48 9.28
C ARG A 42 -3.05 7.00 9.04
N GLU A 43 -1.87 7.59 9.08
CA GLU A 43 -1.69 9.01 8.74
C GLU A 43 -2.09 9.30 7.29
N VAL A 44 -1.73 8.44 6.32
CA VAL A 44 -2.13 8.60 4.91
C VAL A 44 -3.65 8.51 4.77
N MET A 45 -4.29 7.54 5.42
CA MET A 45 -5.75 7.39 5.45
C MET A 45 -6.45 8.62 6.07
N ALA A 46 -5.80 9.27 7.03
CA ALA A 46 -6.25 10.54 7.63
C ALA A 46 -5.93 11.79 6.77
N GLY A 47 -5.42 11.62 5.54
CA GLY A 47 -5.09 12.72 4.63
C GLY A 47 -3.74 13.40 4.88
N GLN A 48 -2.88 12.81 5.71
CA GLN A 48 -1.56 13.36 6.07
C GLN A 48 -0.46 12.85 5.12
N ALA A 49 -0.70 12.96 3.83
CA ALA A 49 0.24 12.62 2.76
C ALA A 49 0.02 13.55 1.56
N ASP A 50 1.02 13.64 0.68
CA ASP A 50 0.84 14.39 -0.57
C ASP A 50 0.10 13.46 -1.56
N ASP A 51 -1.17 13.75 -1.88
CA ASP A 51 -1.94 13.02 -2.90
C ASP A 51 -1.49 13.49 -4.30
N LEU A 52 -0.93 12.57 -5.09
CA LEU A 52 -0.45 12.83 -6.45
C LEU A 52 -1.51 12.50 -7.52
N GLY A 53 -2.72 12.14 -7.08
CA GLY A 53 -3.87 11.77 -7.89
C GLY A 53 -3.81 10.33 -8.40
N GLY A 54 -4.96 9.83 -8.85
CA GLY A 54 -5.07 8.50 -9.47
C GLY A 54 -4.93 7.31 -8.50
N GLY A 55 -4.87 7.57 -7.20
CA GLY A 55 -4.62 6.56 -6.17
C GLY A 55 -3.15 6.38 -5.82
N VAL A 56 -2.32 7.41 -6.05
CA VAL A 56 -0.89 7.44 -5.72
C VAL A 56 -0.64 8.49 -4.65
N PHE A 57 -0.07 8.08 -3.53
CA PHE A 57 0.24 8.95 -2.40
C PHE A 57 1.74 8.98 -2.14
N LYS A 58 2.27 10.17 -1.88
CA LYS A 58 3.66 10.36 -1.43
C LYS A 58 3.70 10.58 0.07
N LYS A 59 4.32 9.65 0.79
CA LYS A 59 4.50 9.72 2.24
C LYS A 59 5.97 9.94 2.62
N ARG A 60 6.21 10.86 3.55
CA ARG A 60 7.51 11.08 4.18
C ARG A 60 7.66 10.08 5.33
N LEU A 61 8.78 9.35 5.36
CA LEU A 61 9.07 8.32 6.37
C LEU A 61 10.42 8.60 7.04
N ASN A 62 10.65 7.91 8.17
CA ASN A 62 11.94 7.89 8.85
C ASN A 62 12.48 9.30 9.12
N LYS A 63 11.74 10.11 9.88
CA LYS A 63 12.07 11.51 10.19
C LYS A 63 12.35 12.36 8.95
N ASN A 64 11.53 12.21 7.90
CA ASN A 64 11.66 12.90 6.62
C ASN A 64 12.98 12.63 5.87
N MET A 65 13.67 11.52 6.18
CA MET A 65 14.86 11.08 5.44
C MET A 65 14.51 10.25 4.21
N HIS A 66 13.31 9.68 4.15
CA HIS A 66 12.86 8.82 3.05
C HIS A 66 11.49 9.23 2.53
N ARG A 67 11.22 8.90 1.27
CA ARG A 67 9.94 9.12 0.60
C ARG A 67 9.45 7.80 0.04
N SER A 68 8.18 7.53 0.27
CA SER A 68 7.52 6.34 -0.24
C SER A 68 6.35 6.70 -1.14
N MET A 69 6.22 5.95 -2.25
CA MET A 69 4.99 5.89 -3.04
C MET A 69 4.11 4.77 -2.50
N ILE A 70 2.88 5.13 -2.15
CA ILE A 70 1.82 4.22 -1.71
C ILE A 70 0.73 4.21 -2.78
N LEU A 71 0.36 3.02 -3.24
CA LEU A 71 -0.70 2.83 -4.23
C LEU A 71 -1.95 2.33 -3.52
N ALA A 72 -3.06 3.06 -3.65
CA ALA A 72 -4.31 2.75 -2.96
C ALA A 72 -5.56 3.19 -3.75
N LYS A 73 -5.60 2.86 -5.05
CA LYS A 73 -6.77 3.16 -5.86
C LYS A 73 -7.96 2.30 -5.43
N GLY A 74 -9.09 2.95 -5.11
CA GLY A 74 -10.32 2.28 -4.66
C GLY A 74 -10.33 1.85 -3.19
N GLY A 75 -9.27 2.15 -2.41
CA GLY A 75 -9.24 1.99 -0.95
C GLY A 75 -9.19 0.56 -0.41
N ARG A 76 -9.31 -0.46 -1.26
CA ARG A 76 -9.32 -1.87 -0.84
C ARG A 76 -7.93 -2.40 -0.47
N TYR A 77 -6.92 -2.07 -1.27
CA TYR A 77 -5.54 -2.52 -1.07
C TYR A 77 -4.61 -1.31 -1.00
N TRP A 78 -3.73 -1.31 -0.01
CA TRP A 78 -2.74 -0.27 0.22
C TRP A 78 -1.35 -0.85 0.07
N ILE A 79 -0.60 -0.40 -0.93
CA ILE A 79 0.64 -1.06 -1.32
C ILE A 79 1.79 -0.07 -1.27
N TYR A 80 2.73 -0.31 -0.36
CA TYR A 80 4.04 0.34 -0.36
C TYR A 80 4.86 -0.18 -1.54
N GLU A 81 4.90 0.62 -2.61
CA GLU A 81 5.49 0.22 -3.90
C GLU A 81 6.98 0.60 -3.98
N TYR A 82 7.29 1.85 -3.65
CA TYR A 82 8.60 2.42 -3.88
C TYR A 82 9.10 3.22 -2.66
N LEU A 83 10.42 3.17 -2.42
CA LEU A 83 11.11 3.87 -1.34
C LEU A 83 12.45 4.43 -1.83
N PHE A 84 12.68 5.71 -1.60
CA PHE A 84 13.97 6.36 -1.91
C PHE A 84 14.39 7.33 -0.80
N ALA A 85 15.70 7.53 -0.63
CA ALA A 85 16.22 8.46 0.34
C ALA A 85 16.17 9.89 -0.21
N LYS A 86 15.96 10.87 0.67
CA LYS A 86 15.86 12.28 0.31
C LYS A 86 17.09 12.82 -0.40
N LYS A 87 18.27 12.35 0.04
CA LYS A 87 19.57 12.74 -0.52
C LYS A 87 19.78 12.22 -1.94
N ASP A 88 19.10 11.14 -2.32
CA ASP A 88 19.25 10.51 -3.62
C ASP A 88 18.27 11.13 -4.62
N ARG A 89 17.07 11.51 -4.15
CA ARG A 89 16.02 12.10 -4.98
C ARG A 89 14.98 12.89 -4.17
N ASP A 90 14.48 13.98 -4.76
CA ASP A 90 13.47 14.83 -4.12
C ASP A 90 12.02 14.54 -4.53
N ASN A 91 11.77 14.32 -5.83
CA ASN A 91 10.44 14.00 -6.40
C ASN A 91 10.55 12.97 -7.52
N ILE A 92 9.47 12.23 -7.75
CA ILE A 92 9.27 11.42 -8.97
C ILE A 92 8.91 12.34 -10.15
N ASP A 93 9.24 11.95 -11.37
CA ASP A 93 8.86 12.71 -12.57
C ASP A 93 7.47 12.31 -13.08
N ASP A 94 7.01 12.99 -14.13
CA ASP A 94 5.67 12.80 -14.68
C ASP A 94 5.49 11.42 -15.36
N ASP A 95 6.54 10.86 -15.94
CA ASP A 95 6.48 9.56 -16.60
C ASP A 95 6.38 8.44 -15.56
N GLU A 96 7.20 8.49 -14.51
CA GLU A 96 7.08 7.56 -13.39
C GLU A 96 5.73 7.68 -12.68
N LEU A 97 5.21 8.90 -12.51
CA LEU A 97 3.89 9.09 -11.92
C LEU A 97 2.79 8.45 -12.78
N ARG A 98 2.90 8.50 -14.12
CA ARG A 98 1.96 7.79 -15.02
C ARG A 98 2.05 6.28 -14.82
N ASP A 99 3.25 5.74 -14.71
CA ASP A 99 3.46 4.31 -14.47
C ASP A 99 2.88 3.87 -13.11
N PHE A 100 3.11 4.64 -12.04
CA PHE A 100 2.50 4.35 -10.74
C PHE A 100 0.97 4.43 -10.77
N LYS A 101 0.38 5.36 -11.53
CA LYS A 101 -1.08 5.45 -11.70
C LYS A 101 -1.63 4.25 -12.46
N LEU A 102 -0.92 3.76 -13.48
CA LEU A 102 -1.27 2.54 -14.20
C LEU A 102 -1.20 1.32 -13.29
N LEU A 103 -0.12 1.21 -12.50
CA LEU A 103 0.07 0.12 -11.55
C LEU A 103 -0.99 0.14 -10.43
N ALA A 104 -1.32 1.32 -9.90
CA ALA A 104 -2.40 1.48 -8.92
C ALA A 104 -3.75 0.99 -9.48
N LYS A 105 -4.03 1.26 -10.77
CA LYS A 105 -5.21 0.71 -11.45
C LYS A 105 -5.15 -0.81 -11.59
N GLY A 106 -3.98 -1.36 -11.90
CA GLY A 106 -3.74 -2.80 -11.94
C GLY A 106 -4.10 -3.46 -10.61
N TYR A 107 -3.52 -2.98 -9.50
CA TYR A 107 -3.79 -3.51 -8.17
C TYR A 107 -5.27 -3.39 -7.76
N ALA A 108 -5.92 -2.26 -8.06
CA ALA A 108 -7.33 -2.07 -7.77
C ALA A 108 -8.26 -3.06 -8.51
N SER A 109 -7.80 -3.61 -9.63
CA SER A 109 -8.56 -4.59 -10.42
C SER A 109 -8.38 -6.04 -9.97
N LEU A 110 -7.45 -6.31 -9.05
CA LEU A 110 -7.19 -7.67 -8.57
C LEU A 110 -8.28 -8.15 -7.62
N ALA A 111 -8.76 -9.36 -7.86
CA ALA A 111 -9.59 -10.09 -6.92
C ALA A 111 -8.78 -10.51 -5.68
N LYS A 112 -9.48 -10.85 -4.60
CA LYS A 112 -8.86 -11.25 -3.33
C LYS A 112 -7.92 -12.45 -3.52
N GLU A 113 -8.33 -13.43 -4.31
CA GLU A 113 -7.56 -14.65 -4.59
C GLU A 113 -6.26 -14.35 -5.34
N GLN A 114 -6.26 -13.32 -6.18
CA GLN A 114 -5.06 -12.88 -6.90
C GLN A 114 -4.09 -12.15 -5.98
N ILE A 115 -4.60 -11.32 -5.06
CA ILE A 115 -3.77 -10.70 -4.01
C ILE A 115 -3.18 -11.76 -3.08
N ASP A 116 -3.99 -12.72 -2.63
CA ASP A 116 -3.54 -13.80 -1.76
C ASP A 116 -2.49 -14.67 -2.45
N LYS A 117 -2.59 -14.86 -3.77
CA LYS A 117 -1.54 -15.49 -4.56
C LYS A 117 -0.23 -14.69 -4.54
N LEU A 118 -0.28 -13.37 -4.74
CA LEU A 118 0.91 -12.52 -4.65
C LEU A 118 1.55 -12.56 -3.26
N VAL A 119 0.75 -12.70 -2.20
CA VAL A 119 1.26 -12.90 -0.83
C VAL A 119 1.91 -14.27 -0.67
N SER A 120 1.26 -15.35 -1.15
CA SER A 120 1.79 -16.71 -1.14
C SER A 120 3.14 -16.80 -1.90
N ASP A 121 3.22 -16.14 -3.05
CA ASP A 121 4.41 -16.10 -3.90
C ASP A 121 5.49 -15.15 -3.35
N LYS A 122 5.19 -14.42 -2.26
CA LYS A 122 6.05 -13.43 -1.58
C LYS A 122 6.41 -12.20 -2.43
N ASP A 123 5.64 -11.95 -3.48
CA ASP A 123 5.72 -10.70 -4.25
C ASP A 123 5.18 -9.53 -3.42
N LEU A 124 4.12 -9.78 -2.66
CA LEU A 124 3.59 -8.90 -1.62
C LEU A 124 3.83 -9.50 -0.23
N LEU A 125 4.07 -8.62 0.73
CA LEU A 125 4.15 -8.96 2.15
C LEU A 125 3.10 -8.12 2.87
N GLU A 126 2.15 -8.78 3.51
CA GLU A 126 1.14 -8.14 4.36
C GLU A 126 1.80 -7.65 5.65
N ILE A 127 1.46 -6.42 6.07
CA ILE A 127 2.14 -5.73 7.18
C ILE A 127 1.20 -5.22 8.27
N CYS A 128 -0.08 -5.00 7.96
CA CYS A 128 -1.06 -4.54 8.94
C CYS A 128 -2.31 -5.42 8.82
N ASP A 129 -2.31 -6.52 9.57
CA ASP A 129 -3.55 -7.22 9.91
C ASP A 129 -4.09 -6.60 11.19
N GLY A 130 -5.34 -6.15 11.15
CA GLY A 130 -6.04 -5.52 12.28
C GLY A 130 -6.28 -6.44 13.49
N ASP A 131 -5.69 -7.63 13.53
CA ASP A 131 -5.84 -8.60 14.62
C ASP A 131 -4.50 -9.23 15.02
N LYS A 132 -3.73 -8.44 15.77
CA LYS A 132 -3.08 -8.91 17.01
C LYS A 132 -3.04 -7.75 18.00
N ALA A 133 -4.18 -7.50 18.63
CA ALA A 133 -4.22 -6.93 19.97
C ALA A 133 -3.68 -7.95 20.98
#